data_AF-A0A931RMW8-F1
#
_entry.id   AF-A0A931RMW8-F1
#
_cell.length_a   1.000
_cell.length_b   1.000
_cell.length_c   1.000
_cell.angle_alpha   90.00
_cell.angle_beta   90.00
_cell.angle_gamma   90.00
#
_symmetry.space_group_name_H-M   'P 1'
#
loop_
_entity.id
_entity.type
_entity.pdbx_description
1 polymer ?
#
loop_
_entity_poly.entity_id
_entity_poly.type
_entity_poly.pdbx_seq_one_letter_code
_entity_poly.pdbx_strand_id
1 'polypeptide(L)'
;QRFEIENLSSLTYFAINDEAFVGGSKTQVKTVAKDDIDALVEKAEEQAENFLEKEIVPKIDKNYQLLSQLNIIKLTNSKYSHEVGEESDSLQLKTKSNITYYFLGKDILLGEFMENLSNKVRVGYKIKKEGVVYKISDVSKEDNKFSLEATVKARASQDVKTEDLLKKLKGMSSKNAEDLIRKDYKSRVDIEISNPLPFLKNRFPFRGSNMNVEISYL
;
A
#
# COMPACT_ATOMS: atom_id res chain seq x y z
N GLN A 1 8.24 -74.18 8.54
CA GLN A 1 7.71 -74.26 9.93
C GLN A 1 6.82 -75.50 10.01
N ARG A 2 6.92 -76.33 11.06
CA ARG A 2 6.13 -77.56 11.20
C ARG A 2 4.98 -77.31 12.17
N PHE A 3 3.74 -77.54 11.74
CA PHE A 3 2.56 -77.43 12.59
C PHE A 3 2.20 -78.81 13.14
N GLU A 4 1.85 -78.86 14.42
CA GLU A 4 1.41 -80.06 15.13
C GLU A 4 -0.04 -79.85 15.57
N ILE A 5 -0.90 -80.84 15.31
CA ILE A 5 -2.30 -80.84 15.75
C ILE A 5 -2.43 -81.90 16.83
N GLU A 6 -2.94 -81.50 17.99
CA GLU A 6 -3.07 -82.35 19.16
C GLU A 6 -4.01 -83.54 18.85
N ASN A 7 -3.51 -84.78 19.01
CA ASN A 7 -4.15 -86.09 18.78
C ASN A 7 -3.96 -86.85 17.43
N LEU A 8 -2.95 -86.54 16.61
CA LEU A 8 -2.58 -87.44 15.49
C LEU A 8 -1.07 -87.74 15.47
N SER A 9 -0.72 -89.02 15.23
CA SER A 9 0.65 -89.53 15.25
C SER A 9 1.57 -88.81 14.24
N SER A 10 2.80 -88.52 14.64
CA SER A 10 3.81 -87.74 13.91
C SER A 10 4.27 -88.34 12.57
N LEU A 11 3.77 -89.54 12.22
CA LEU A 11 4.01 -90.26 10.97
C LEU A 11 2.96 -89.99 9.88
N THR A 12 1.84 -89.31 10.17
CA THR A 12 0.69 -89.24 9.23
C THR A 12 0.43 -87.86 8.62
N TYR A 13 1.13 -86.79 9.05
CA TYR A 13 0.95 -85.45 8.45
C TYR A 13 2.27 -84.73 8.20
N PHE A 14 2.56 -84.52 6.91
CA PHE A 14 3.52 -83.53 6.45
C PHE A 14 2.80 -82.59 5.48
N ALA A 15 2.11 -81.58 6.01
CA ALA A 15 1.84 -80.38 5.24
C ALA A 15 3.10 -79.51 5.34
N ILE A 16 4.05 -79.75 4.44
CA ILE A 16 5.20 -78.86 4.26
C ILE A 16 4.71 -77.74 3.35
N ASN A 17 4.61 -76.53 3.89
CA ASN A 17 4.43 -75.34 3.07
C ASN A 17 5.82 -74.94 2.55
N ASP A 18 6.09 -75.22 1.28
CA ASP A 18 7.34 -74.87 0.60
C ASP A 18 7.43 -73.38 0.25
N GLU A 19 6.35 -72.62 0.43
CA GLU A 19 6.30 -71.18 0.17
C GLU A 19 6.17 -70.37 1.47
N ALA A 20 6.84 -69.22 1.53
CA ALA A 20 6.65 -68.26 2.62
C ALA A 20 5.21 -67.74 2.58
N PHE A 21 4.54 -67.63 3.73
CA PHE A 21 3.22 -66.99 3.80
C PHE A 21 3.32 -65.53 3.29
N VAL A 22 2.88 -65.28 2.04
CA VAL A 22 2.72 -63.93 1.49
C VAL A 22 1.35 -63.40 1.96
N GLY A 23 1.24 -63.12 3.26
CA GLY A 23 -0.02 -62.83 3.94
C GLY A 23 -0.24 -61.38 4.34
N GLY A 24 0.43 -60.42 3.69
CA GLY A 24 0.24 -59.00 4.00
C GLY A 24 0.36 -58.12 2.78
N SER A 25 -0.75 -57.55 2.31
CA SER A 25 -0.68 -56.37 1.45
C SER A 25 -0.37 -55.15 2.33
N LYS A 26 0.69 -54.43 2.01
CA LYS A 26 0.97 -53.13 2.64
C LYS A 26 0.18 -52.07 1.87
N THR A 27 -1.04 -51.78 2.31
CA THR A 27 -1.80 -50.63 1.81
C THR A 27 -1.25 -49.36 2.44
N GLN A 28 -0.77 -48.43 1.62
CA GLN A 28 -0.48 -47.06 2.04
C GLN A 28 -1.76 -46.25 1.91
N VAL A 29 -2.28 -45.82 3.05
CA VAL A 29 -3.48 -44.99 3.14
C VAL A 29 -3.04 -43.55 3.41
N LYS A 30 -3.54 -42.60 2.61
CA LYS A 30 -3.38 -41.16 2.88
C LYS A 30 -4.52 -40.69 3.76
N THR A 31 -4.19 -39.94 4.79
CA THR A 31 -5.17 -39.37 5.71
C THR A 31 -5.02 -37.86 5.76
N VAL A 32 -6.12 -37.18 6.06
CA VAL A 32 -6.10 -35.72 6.22
C VAL A 32 -5.34 -35.35 7.49
N ALA A 33 -4.26 -34.58 7.34
CA ALA A 33 -3.53 -34.02 8.46
C ALA A 33 -4.13 -32.68 8.89
N LYS A 34 -3.85 -32.27 10.13
CA LYS A 34 -4.20 -30.93 10.62
C LYS A 34 -3.53 -29.83 9.78
N ASP A 35 -2.27 -30.05 9.41
CA ASP A 35 -1.51 -29.11 8.58
C ASP A 35 -2.17 -28.88 7.20
N ASP A 36 -2.87 -29.88 6.65
CA ASP A 36 -3.61 -29.73 5.38
C ASP A 36 -4.82 -28.79 5.55
N ILE A 37 -5.50 -28.87 6.70
CA ILE A 37 -6.63 -27.99 7.04
C ILE A 37 -6.12 -26.56 7.22
N ASP A 38 -5.04 -26.39 8.00
CA ASP A 38 -4.46 -25.08 8.28
C ASP A 38 -3.96 -24.42 6.98
N ALA A 39 -3.33 -25.19 6.09
CA ALA A 39 -2.92 -24.71 4.76
C ALA A 39 -4.09 -24.33 3.85
N LEU A 40 -5.25 -25.00 3.96
CA LEU A 40 -6.45 -24.61 3.22
C LEU A 40 -7.07 -23.32 3.76
N VAL A 41 -7.04 -23.11 5.07
CA VAL A 41 -7.49 -21.87 5.71
C VAL A 41 -6.61 -20.70 5.25
N GLU A 42 -5.29 -20.85 5.32
CA GLU A 42 -4.34 -19.83 4.87
C GLU A 42 -4.55 -19.47 3.39
N LYS A 43 -4.74 -20.47 2.52
CA LYS A 43 -5.07 -20.24 1.11
C LYS A 43 -6.40 -19.50 0.91
N ALA A 44 -7.41 -19.79 1.74
CA ALA A 44 -8.70 -19.11 1.65
C ALA A 44 -8.59 -17.63 2.10
N GLU A 45 -7.77 -17.35 3.12
CA GLU A 45 -7.45 -16.00 3.55
C GLU A 45 -6.67 -15.23 2.46
N GLU A 46 -5.63 -15.85 1.89
CA GLU A 46 -4.85 -15.28 0.78
C GLU A 46 -5.75 -14.98 -0.45
N GLN A 47 -6.71 -15.86 -0.76
CA GLN A 47 -7.68 -15.60 -1.83
C GLN A 47 -8.58 -14.41 -1.52
N ALA A 48 -8.99 -14.22 -0.27
CA ALA A 48 -9.78 -13.07 0.14
C ALA A 48 -8.97 -11.77 0.10
N GLU A 49 -7.70 -11.79 0.50
CA GLU A 49 -6.78 -10.66 0.36
C GLU A 49 -6.58 -10.27 -1.11
N ASN A 50 -6.30 -11.26 -1.96
CA ASN A 50 -6.17 -11.06 -3.40
C ASN A 50 -7.43 -10.46 -4.03
N PHE A 51 -8.61 -10.89 -3.57
CA PHE A 51 -9.88 -10.32 -4.02
C PHE A 51 -10.00 -8.85 -3.61
N LEU A 52 -9.65 -8.51 -2.37
CA LEU A 52 -9.64 -7.11 -1.92
C LEU A 52 -8.73 -6.25 -2.81
N GLU A 53 -7.50 -6.69 -3.06
CA GLU A 53 -6.53 -5.94 -3.87
C GLU A 53 -6.93 -5.80 -5.34
N LYS A 54 -7.50 -6.84 -5.95
CA LYS A 54 -7.81 -6.84 -7.39
C LYS A 54 -9.18 -6.28 -7.72
N GLU A 55 -10.17 -6.51 -6.85
CA GLU A 55 -11.56 -6.17 -7.14
C GLU A 55 -12.08 -4.97 -6.37
N ILE A 56 -11.57 -4.69 -5.17
CA ILE A 56 -12.09 -3.61 -4.33
C ILE A 56 -11.20 -2.38 -4.44
N VAL A 57 -9.88 -2.52 -4.26
CA VAL A 57 -8.94 -1.39 -4.29
C VAL A 57 -9.05 -0.54 -5.57
N PRO A 58 -9.15 -1.12 -6.78
CA PRO A 58 -9.26 -0.32 -8.01
C PRO A 58 -10.58 0.46 -8.11
N LYS A 59 -11.61 0.07 -7.34
CA LYS A 59 -12.92 0.74 -7.31
C LYS A 59 -12.98 1.84 -6.25
N ILE A 60 -11.98 1.93 -5.36
CA ILE A 60 -11.86 3.01 -4.39
C ILE A 60 -11.45 4.29 -5.12
N ASP A 61 -12.14 5.40 -4.82
CA ASP A 61 -11.82 6.71 -5.37
C ASP A 61 -10.37 7.09 -5.00
N LYS A 62 -9.64 7.66 -5.97
CA LYS A 62 -8.23 8.06 -5.85
C LYS A 62 -7.97 9.06 -4.71
N ASN A 63 -9.00 9.77 -4.26
CA ASN A 63 -8.96 10.71 -3.15
C ASN A 63 -8.91 10.01 -1.78
N TYR A 64 -9.11 8.70 -1.74
CA TYR A 64 -8.96 7.89 -0.54
C TYR A 64 -7.69 7.04 -0.59
N GLN A 65 -7.18 6.73 0.60
CA GLN A 65 -6.09 5.80 0.82
C GLN A 65 -6.60 4.65 1.68
N LEU A 66 -6.40 3.41 1.21
CA LEU A 66 -6.69 2.21 1.99
C LEU A 66 -5.70 2.08 3.16
N LEU A 67 -6.20 1.74 4.33
CA LEU A 67 -5.40 1.46 5.52
C LEU A 67 -5.25 -0.05 5.68
N SER A 68 -4.37 -0.66 4.89
CA SER A 68 -4.28 -2.12 4.78
C SER A 68 -4.02 -2.83 6.11
N GLN A 69 -3.31 -2.16 7.05
CA GLN A 69 -3.00 -2.68 8.39
C GLN A 69 -4.25 -2.89 9.27
N LEU A 70 -5.38 -2.25 8.94
CA LEU A 70 -6.64 -2.39 9.68
C LEU A 70 -7.62 -3.35 9.00
N ASN A 71 -7.25 -3.96 7.88
CA ASN A 71 -8.14 -4.87 7.18
C ASN A 71 -8.38 -6.11 8.04
N ILE A 72 -9.65 -6.51 8.14
CA ILE A 72 -10.06 -7.69 8.90
C ILE A 72 -10.73 -8.63 7.93
N ILE A 73 -10.16 -9.81 7.77
CA ILE A 73 -10.73 -10.91 6.99
C ILE A 73 -11.22 -11.97 7.97
N LYS A 74 -12.50 -12.34 7.86
CA LYS A 74 -13.10 -13.40 8.67
C LYS A 74 -13.76 -14.42 7.77
N LEU A 75 -13.25 -15.64 7.81
CA LEU A 75 -13.90 -16.80 7.21
C LEU A 75 -15.11 -17.20 8.06
N THR A 76 -16.24 -17.43 7.40
CA THR A 76 -17.52 -17.79 8.00
C THR A 76 -18.16 -18.94 7.24
N ASN A 77 -18.96 -19.77 7.90
CA ASN A 77 -19.61 -20.93 7.29
C ASN A 77 -18.63 -21.93 6.63
N SER A 78 -17.44 -22.11 7.21
CA SER A 78 -16.45 -23.08 6.74
C SER A 78 -16.97 -24.51 6.85
N LYS A 79 -16.97 -25.24 5.73
CA LYS A 79 -17.30 -26.65 5.63
C LYS A 79 -16.18 -27.40 4.92
N TYR A 80 -15.63 -28.40 5.58
CA TYR A 80 -14.62 -29.29 5.03
C TYR A 80 -15.28 -30.53 4.41
N SER A 81 -14.67 -31.10 3.38
CA SER A 81 -15.16 -32.34 2.77
C SER A 81 -14.85 -33.58 3.60
N HIS A 82 -13.80 -33.54 4.42
CA HIS A 82 -13.30 -34.65 5.23
C HIS A 82 -12.74 -34.13 6.57
N GLU A 83 -12.74 -34.97 7.60
CA GLU A 83 -12.19 -34.65 8.92
C GLU A 83 -10.74 -35.13 9.10
N VAL A 84 -10.04 -34.62 10.13
CA VAL A 84 -8.66 -35.04 10.43
C VAL A 84 -8.62 -36.53 10.75
N GLY A 85 -7.72 -37.26 10.09
CA GLY A 85 -7.59 -38.71 10.21
C GLY A 85 -8.50 -39.52 9.29
N GLU A 86 -9.39 -38.87 8.54
CA GLU A 86 -10.18 -39.53 7.51
C GLU A 86 -9.31 -39.87 6.29
N GLU A 87 -9.48 -41.07 5.74
CA GLU A 87 -8.81 -41.51 4.52
C GLU A 87 -9.33 -40.72 3.33
N SER A 88 -8.46 -39.95 2.69
CA SER A 88 -8.83 -39.20 1.50
C SER A 88 -7.61 -38.79 0.68
N ASP A 89 -7.78 -38.78 -0.63
CA ASP A 89 -6.78 -38.25 -1.56
C ASP A 89 -6.91 -36.74 -1.77
N SER A 90 -8.02 -36.12 -1.34
CA SER A 90 -8.26 -34.68 -1.53
C SER A 90 -9.11 -34.06 -0.43
N LEU A 91 -8.80 -32.80 -0.12
CA LEU A 91 -9.49 -32.01 0.89
C LEU A 91 -10.02 -30.72 0.27
N GLN A 92 -11.30 -30.42 0.51
CA GLN A 92 -11.96 -29.22 0.00
C GLN A 92 -12.51 -28.39 1.16
N LEU A 93 -12.35 -27.06 1.05
CA LEU A 93 -12.94 -26.09 1.97
C LEU A 93 -13.96 -25.22 1.20
N LYS A 94 -15.21 -25.22 1.67
CA LYS A 94 -16.25 -24.26 1.24
C LYS A 94 -16.46 -23.27 2.37
N THR A 95 -16.19 -22.00 2.13
CA THR A 95 -16.31 -20.94 3.14
C THR A 95 -16.82 -19.64 2.51
N LYS A 96 -17.27 -18.71 3.34
CA LYS A 96 -17.62 -17.34 2.96
C LYS A 96 -16.67 -16.38 3.67
N SER A 97 -16.06 -15.46 2.95
CA SER A 97 -15.21 -14.44 3.55
C SER A 97 -15.97 -13.13 3.78
N ASN A 98 -15.92 -12.63 5.01
CA ASN A 98 -16.34 -11.28 5.36
C ASN A 98 -15.11 -10.39 5.46
N ILE A 99 -15.01 -9.41 4.57
CA ILE A 99 -13.89 -8.49 4.49
C ILE A 99 -14.34 -7.13 5.01
N THR A 100 -13.70 -6.66 6.08
CA THR A 100 -13.86 -5.29 6.61
C THR A 100 -12.61 -4.50 6.28
N TYR A 101 -12.74 -3.38 5.60
CA TYR A 101 -11.62 -2.54 5.20
C TYR A 101 -11.86 -1.08 5.60
N TYR A 102 -10.78 -0.34 5.79
CA TYR A 102 -10.82 1.06 6.22
C TYR A 102 -10.09 1.94 5.22
N PHE A 103 -10.62 3.13 4.97
CA PHE A 103 -10.03 4.10 4.07
C PHE A 103 -10.04 5.50 4.69
N LEU A 104 -9.08 6.32 4.29
CA LEU A 104 -8.92 7.69 4.79
C LEU A 104 -8.84 8.67 3.63
N GLY A 105 -9.56 9.80 3.75
CA GLY A 105 -9.53 10.87 2.76
C GLY A 105 -8.17 11.58 2.76
N LYS A 106 -7.49 11.58 1.61
CA LYS A 106 -6.16 12.19 1.44
C LYS A 106 -6.17 13.69 1.70
N ASP A 107 -7.24 14.39 1.31
CA ASP A 107 -7.35 15.83 1.53
C ASP A 107 -7.47 16.21 3.01
N ILE A 108 -8.22 15.42 3.78
CA ILE A 108 -8.35 15.62 5.23
C ILE A 108 -6.98 15.43 5.89
N LEU A 109 -6.30 14.33 5.54
CA LEU A 109 -4.97 14.02 6.07
C LEU A 109 -3.93 15.10 5.71
N LEU A 110 -3.92 15.57 4.45
CA LEU A 110 -3.05 16.65 4.02
C LEU A 110 -3.35 17.97 4.74
N GLY A 111 -4.63 18.26 5.03
CA GLY A 111 -5.03 19.43 5.81
C GLY A 111 -4.40 19.41 7.21
N GLU A 112 -4.55 18.29 7.92
CA GLU A 112 -3.95 18.08 9.25
C GLU A 112 -2.43 18.21 9.23
N PHE A 113 -1.77 17.66 8.21
CA PHE A 113 -0.32 17.80 8.06
C PHE A 113 0.09 19.26 7.83
N MET A 114 -0.64 19.99 6.99
CA MET A 114 -0.35 21.40 6.72
C MET A 114 -0.52 22.27 7.97
N GLU A 115 -1.57 22.04 8.75
CA GLU A 115 -1.81 22.76 10.00
C GLU A 115 -0.66 22.54 10.99
N ASN A 116 -0.28 21.28 11.22
CA ASN A 116 0.83 20.92 12.12
C ASN A 116 2.18 21.45 11.66
N LEU A 117 2.42 21.46 10.34
CA LEU A 117 3.67 21.95 9.77
C LEU A 117 3.74 23.48 9.69
N SER A 118 2.60 24.18 9.56
CA SER A 118 2.54 25.64 9.41
C SER A 118 3.29 26.37 10.52
N ASN A 119 3.19 25.87 11.76
CA ASN A 119 3.85 26.41 12.94
C ASN A 119 5.39 26.28 12.91
N LYS A 120 5.93 25.42 12.04
CA LYS A 120 7.37 25.18 11.89
C LYS A 120 7.96 25.92 10.68
N VAL A 121 7.12 26.58 9.87
CA VAL A 121 7.56 27.28 8.67
C VAL A 121 8.07 28.67 9.02
N ARG A 122 9.23 29.05 8.47
CA ARG A 122 9.80 30.40 8.64
C ARG A 122 8.88 31.44 8.01
N VAL A 123 8.75 32.59 8.65
CA VAL A 123 8.04 33.76 8.11
C VAL A 123 8.47 34.06 6.67
N GLY A 124 7.48 34.25 5.79
CA GLY A 124 7.70 34.51 4.35
C GLY A 124 7.81 33.25 3.50
N TYR A 125 7.65 32.06 4.07
CA TYR A 125 7.57 30.79 3.35
C TYR A 125 6.20 30.14 3.52
N LYS A 126 5.80 29.34 2.54
CA LYS A 126 4.60 28.49 2.56
C LYS A 126 4.93 27.09 2.06
N ILE A 127 4.22 26.11 2.61
CA ILE A 127 4.18 24.74 2.12
C ILE A 127 3.00 24.64 1.16
N LYS A 128 3.25 24.11 -0.03
CA LYS A 128 2.20 23.77 -1.01
C LYS A 128 1.86 22.28 -0.87
N LYS A 129 0.59 21.93 -1.11
CA LYS A 129 0.11 20.53 -0.99
C LYS A 129 0.92 19.57 -1.85
N GLU A 130 1.30 20.01 -3.05
CA GLU A 130 2.05 19.22 -4.02
C GLU A 130 3.49 18.91 -3.55
N GLY A 131 4.01 19.70 -2.62
CA GLY A 131 5.35 19.51 -2.03
C GLY A 131 5.36 18.66 -0.75
N VAL A 132 4.22 18.07 -0.37
CA VAL A 132 4.09 17.21 0.82
C VAL A 132 4.18 15.74 0.40
N VAL A 133 5.19 15.05 0.91
CA VAL A 133 5.36 13.60 0.77
C VAL A 133 5.22 12.99 2.15
N TYR A 134 4.37 11.98 2.29
CA TYR A 134 4.16 11.29 3.55
C TYR A 134 4.19 9.78 3.39
N LYS A 135 4.52 9.10 4.48
CA LYS A 135 4.42 7.65 4.61
C LYS A 135 3.73 7.34 5.93
N ILE A 136 2.65 6.56 5.87
CA ILE A 136 2.01 6.00 7.06
C ILE A 136 2.86 4.82 7.51
N SER A 137 3.32 4.87 8.75
CA SER A 137 4.15 3.84 9.37
C SER A 137 3.29 2.79 10.07
N ASP A 138 2.31 3.27 10.84
CA ASP A 138 1.45 2.44 11.67
C ASP A 138 0.03 3.01 11.75
N VAL A 139 -0.93 2.11 11.88
CA VAL A 139 -2.33 2.43 12.09
C VAL A 139 -2.91 1.44 13.07
N SER A 140 -3.44 1.94 14.18
CA SER A 140 -4.07 1.14 15.20
C SER A 140 -5.48 1.63 15.49
N LYS A 141 -6.29 0.70 16.01
CA LYS A 141 -7.66 0.96 16.45
C LYS A 141 -7.79 0.47 17.88
N GLU A 142 -8.05 1.39 18.80
CA GLU A 142 -8.38 1.10 20.20
C GLU A 142 -9.80 1.59 20.48
N ASP A 143 -10.70 0.65 20.82
CA ASP A 143 -12.14 0.88 20.96
C ASP A 143 -12.76 1.57 19.71
N ASN A 144 -13.07 2.86 19.85
CA ASN A 144 -13.64 3.74 18.83
C ASN A 144 -12.67 4.86 18.40
N LYS A 145 -11.40 4.76 18.77
CA LYS A 145 -10.36 5.72 18.37
C LYS A 145 -9.42 5.06 17.38
N PHE A 146 -9.08 5.82 16.34
CA PHE A 146 -8.05 5.45 15.37
C PHE A 146 -6.82 6.29 15.65
N SER A 147 -5.68 5.62 15.73
CA SER A 147 -4.37 6.25 15.86
C SER A 147 -3.57 5.96 14.61
N LEU A 148 -2.94 7.00 14.06
CA LEU A 148 -2.18 6.94 12.82
C LEU A 148 -0.83 7.58 13.05
N GLU A 149 0.23 6.83 12.81
CA GLU A 149 1.60 7.34 12.82
C GLU A 149 2.07 7.54 11.37
N ALA A 150 2.51 8.76 11.06
CA ALA A 150 3.02 9.10 9.74
C ALA A 150 4.29 9.92 9.80
N THR A 151 5.23 9.58 8.93
CA THR A 151 6.39 10.42 8.63
C THR A 151 6.02 11.37 7.50
N VAL A 152 6.10 12.68 7.76
CA VAL A 152 5.76 13.72 6.79
C VAL A 152 7.01 14.53 6.44
N LYS A 153 7.29 14.66 5.14
CA LYS A 153 8.32 15.52 4.57
C LYS A 153 7.65 16.56 3.71
N ALA A 154 7.92 17.83 3.97
CA ALA A 154 7.39 18.92 3.19
C ALA A 154 8.47 19.92 2.82
N ARG A 155 8.41 20.46 1.61
CA ARG A 155 9.29 21.52 1.17
C ARG A 155 8.59 22.87 1.31
N ALA A 156 9.15 23.74 2.15
CA ALA A 156 8.73 25.12 2.23
C ALA A 156 9.36 25.93 1.09
N SER A 157 8.55 26.78 0.48
CA SER A 157 8.95 27.66 -0.63
C SER A 157 8.59 29.09 -0.29
N GLN A 158 9.34 30.07 -0.80
CA GLN A 158 9.07 31.47 -0.48
C GLN A 158 7.69 31.86 -1.01
N ASP A 159 6.89 32.53 -0.18
CA ASP A 159 5.56 33.00 -0.54
C ASP A 159 5.68 34.27 -1.39
N VAL A 160 5.86 34.07 -2.69
CA VAL A 160 5.94 35.17 -3.64
C VAL A 160 4.54 35.55 -4.11
N LYS A 161 4.04 36.68 -3.63
CA LYS A 161 2.81 37.28 -4.17
C LYS A 161 3.11 37.90 -5.53
N THR A 162 2.70 37.22 -6.60
CA THR A 162 2.92 37.65 -7.99
C THR A 162 2.46 39.08 -8.23
N GLU A 163 1.33 39.49 -7.65
CA GLU A 163 0.80 40.85 -7.78
C GLU A 163 1.74 41.92 -7.20
N ASP A 164 2.35 41.65 -6.05
CA ASP A 164 3.27 42.58 -5.39
C ASP A 164 4.62 42.61 -6.12
N LEU A 165 5.07 41.47 -6.63
CA LEU A 165 6.25 41.41 -7.48
C LEU A 165 6.03 42.21 -8.77
N LEU A 166 4.91 42.01 -9.48
CA LEU A 166 4.57 42.75 -10.69
C LEU A 166 4.53 44.26 -10.44
N LYS A 167 3.99 44.72 -9.30
CA LYS A 167 4.00 46.15 -8.94
C LYS A 167 5.41 46.70 -8.80
N LYS A 168 6.33 45.95 -8.18
CA LYS A 168 7.74 46.35 -8.01
C LYS A 168 8.51 46.36 -9.33
N LEU A 169 8.16 45.51 -10.29
CA LEU A 169 8.88 45.36 -11.56
C LEU A 169 8.48 46.38 -12.64
N LYS A 170 7.33 47.05 -12.52
CA LYS A 170 6.83 48.03 -13.51
C LYS A 170 7.87 49.10 -13.86
N GLY A 171 8.17 49.25 -15.15
CA GLY A 171 9.09 50.27 -15.66
C GLY A 171 10.57 50.07 -15.27
N MET A 172 10.88 49.03 -14.51
CA MET A 172 12.23 48.69 -14.08
C MET A 172 13.04 48.17 -15.27
N SER A 173 14.36 48.39 -15.28
CA SER A 173 15.23 47.75 -16.26
C SER A 173 15.41 46.27 -15.96
N SER A 174 15.67 45.44 -16.97
CA SER A 174 15.89 44.00 -16.78
C SER A 174 17.00 43.71 -15.76
N LYS A 175 18.08 44.51 -15.79
CA LYS A 175 19.19 44.40 -14.82
C LYS A 175 18.74 44.68 -13.38
N ASN A 176 18.02 45.78 -13.15
CA ASN A 176 17.57 46.13 -11.81
C ASN A 176 16.54 45.14 -11.27
N ALA A 177 15.69 44.59 -12.15
CA ALA A 177 14.74 43.55 -11.80
C ALA A 177 15.47 42.26 -11.38
N GLU A 178 16.49 41.86 -12.13
CA GLU A 178 17.31 40.70 -11.81
C GLU A 178 18.04 40.87 -10.46
N ASP A 179 18.66 42.03 -10.23
CA ASP A 179 19.32 42.34 -8.96
C ASP A 179 18.34 42.31 -7.77
N LEU A 180 17.13 42.87 -7.95
CA LEU A 180 16.08 42.84 -6.94
C LEU A 180 15.62 41.41 -6.64
N ILE A 181 15.38 40.59 -7.67
CA ILE A 181 14.90 39.22 -7.51
C ILE A 181 15.96 38.36 -6.82
N ARG A 182 17.23 38.47 -7.24
CA ARG A 182 18.35 37.76 -6.62
C ARG A 182 18.53 38.18 -5.15
N LYS A 183 18.35 39.47 -4.83
CA LYS A 183 18.50 39.98 -3.46
C LYS A 183 17.35 39.57 -2.55
N ASP A 184 16.11 39.79 -2.96
CA ASP A 184 14.92 39.63 -2.11
C ASP A 184 14.46 38.17 -2.03
N TYR A 185 14.70 37.38 -3.09
CA TYR A 185 14.17 36.01 -3.21
C TYR A 185 15.26 34.94 -3.35
N LYS A 186 16.55 35.32 -3.39
CA LYS A 186 17.69 34.40 -3.56
C LYS A 186 17.49 33.40 -4.70
N SER A 187 16.83 33.85 -5.76
CA SER A 187 16.35 33.03 -6.86
C SER A 187 16.96 33.47 -8.19
N ARG A 188 17.08 32.53 -9.12
CA ARG A 188 17.43 32.83 -10.51
C ARG A 188 16.18 33.35 -11.24
N VAL A 189 16.38 34.29 -12.15
CA VAL A 189 15.34 34.79 -13.03
C VAL A 189 15.82 34.65 -14.47
N ASP A 190 14.93 34.22 -15.34
CA ASP A 190 15.11 34.27 -16.79
C ASP A 190 14.07 35.28 -17.32
N ILE A 191 14.53 36.30 -18.06
CA ILE A 191 13.71 37.42 -18.52
C ILE A 191 13.65 37.38 -20.04
N GLU A 192 12.45 37.24 -20.59
CA GLU A 192 12.17 37.33 -22.02
C GLU A 192 11.28 38.55 -22.29
N ILE A 193 11.73 39.43 -23.21
CA ILE A 193 10.97 40.62 -23.62
C ILE A 193 10.63 40.47 -25.10
N SER A 194 9.35 40.20 -25.38
CA SER A 194 8.81 40.21 -26.74
C SER A 194 8.27 41.61 -27.10
N ASN A 195 8.50 42.04 -28.34
CA ASN A 195 8.06 43.35 -28.87
C ASN A 195 8.52 44.57 -28.05
N PRO A 196 9.83 44.82 -27.93
CA PRO A 196 10.34 45.97 -27.19
C PRO A 196 9.92 47.30 -27.83
N LEU A 197 9.49 48.25 -27.01
CA LEU A 197 9.19 49.61 -27.47
C LEU A 197 10.49 50.30 -27.96
N PRO A 198 10.41 51.15 -29.01
CA PRO A 198 11.51 52.02 -29.40
C PRO A 198 12.01 52.80 -28.19
N PHE A 199 13.33 52.86 -27.99
CA PHE A 199 14.01 53.53 -26.86
C PHE A 199 13.87 52.89 -25.46
N LEU A 200 13.05 51.85 -25.27
CA LEU A 200 12.85 51.15 -23.98
C LEU A 200 13.13 49.65 -24.05
N LYS A 201 14.10 49.23 -24.89
CA LYS A 201 14.33 47.82 -25.24
C LYS A 201 14.62 46.88 -24.06
N ASN A 202 15.11 47.40 -22.95
CA ASN A 202 15.53 46.62 -21.77
C ASN A 202 14.72 46.98 -20.51
N ARG A 203 13.45 47.40 -20.66
CA ARG A 203 12.59 47.79 -19.55
C ARG A 203 11.28 47.03 -19.57
N PHE A 204 10.79 46.70 -18.38
CA PHE A 204 9.48 46.10 -18.20
C PHE A 204 8.36 47.10 -18.54
N PRO A 205 7.23 46.62 -19.09
CA PRO A 205 6.05 47.44 -19.31
C PRO A 205 5.55 48.12 -18.02
N PHE A 206 4.98 49.32 -18.16
CA PHE A 206 4.35 50.02 -17.04
C PHE A 206 3.00 49.42 -16.62
N ARG A 207 2.38 48.63 -17.51
CA ARG A 207 1.11 47.93 -17.24
C ARG A 207 1.39 46.48 -16.88
N GLY A 208 0.92 46.06 -15.71
CA GLY A 208 1.09 44.69 -15.19
C GLY A 208 0.41 43.61 -16.02
N SER A 209 -0.68 43.97 -16.73
CA SER A 209 -1.38 43.09 -17.67
C SER A 209 -0.51 42.63 -18.84
N ASN A 210 0.61 43.31 -19.10
CA ASN A 210 1.52 43.01 -20.20
C ASN A 210 2.73 42.19 -19.72
N MET A 211 2.67 41.64 -18.50
CA MET A 211 3.72 40.84 -17.89
C MET A 211 3.12 39.51 -17.42
N ASN A 212 3.76 38.41 -17.78
CA ASN A 212 3.45 37.09 -17.24
C ASN A 212 4.60 36.67 -16.32
N VAL A 213 4.28 36.13 -15.14
CA VAL A 213 5.27 35.67 -14.17
C VAL A 213 4.97 34.24 -13.83
N GLU A 214 5.91 33.38 -14.19
CA GLU A 214 5.88 31.96 -13.83
C GLU A 214 6.92 31.71 -12.74
N ILE A 215 6.51 31.01 -11.68
CA ILE A 215 7.39 30.70 -10.56
C ILE A 215 7.54 29.19 -10.48
N SER A 216 8.70 28.72 -10.89
CA SER A 216 9.08 27.32 -10.88
C SER A 216 9.95 27.01 -9.67
N TYR A 217 9.68 25.88 -9.02
CA TYR A 217 10.43 25.41 -7.87
C TYR A 217 11.19 24.14 -8.29
N LEU A 218 12.52 24.18 -8.21
CA LEU A 218 13.41 23.02 -8.41
C LEU A 218 13.42 22.10 -7.19
#